data_AF-A0A836QM40-F1
#
_entry.id   AF-A0A836QM40-F1
#
_cell.length_a   1.000
_cell.length_b   1.000
_cell.length_c   1.000
_cell.angle_alpha   90.00
_cell.angle_beta   90.00
_cell.angle_gamma   90.00
#
_symmetry.space_group_name_H-M   'P 1'
#
loop_
_entity.id
_entity.type
_entity.pdbx_description
1 polymer ?
#
loop_
_entity_poly.entity_id
_entity_poly.type
_entity_poly.pdbx_seq_one_letter_code
_entity_poly.pdbx_strand_id
1 'polypeptide(L)'
;MSPISSVAQDTLSLTEMVTALTAKNFDEKAAAVEALAEVGEDQVELILEALLEGRLYTRKNDGKVLIVEKRDKIYLLFDPVELTEVGQASKKEITKLRVNNRLRRIIRSALGRLTLLSPDPAKRMEAAGVLFQKPSPANASILAAALERETDTAIRSKMAKALAAIQLGPQNPVETRIAAIAELEAFVEPEVRSLLSALLIQDDSGAFREQDANVRAVAKRALENIESKLRLYGILETL
;
A
#
# COMPACT_ATOMS: atom_id res chain seq x y z
N MET A 1 -49.74 6.40 -17.43
CA MET A 1 -49.04 5.26 -16.83
C MET A 1 -47.69 5.75 -16.30
N SER A 2 -47.60 6.00 -15.00
CA SER A 2 -46.35 5.74 -14.26
C SER A 2 -46.33 4.24 -13.91
N PRO A 3 -45.23 3.62 -13.44
CA PRO A 3 -43.96 4.19 -12.98
C PRO A 3 -42.73 3.43 -13.53
N ILE A 4 -41.51 3.86 -13.19
CA ILE A 4 -40.50 3.02 -12.50
C ILE A 4 -39.57 4.02 -11.81
N SER A 5 -39.77 4.13 -10.50
CA SER A 5 -38.80 4.65 -9.57
C SER A 5 -37.54 3.80 -9.67
N SER A 6 -36.41 4.37 -10.07
CA SER A 6 -35.12 3.74 -9.80
C SER A 6 -34.84 3.91 -8.32
N VAL A 7 -34.66 2.78 -7.65
CA VAL A 7 -34.20 2.66 -6.28
C VAL A 7 -32.90 3.45 -6.13
N ALA A 8 -32.97 4.63 -5.51
CA ALA A 8 -31.81 5.25 -4.90
C ALA A 8 -31.43 4.33 -3.74
N GLN A 9 -30.38 3.52 -3.93
CA GLN A 9 -29.66 3.01 -2.77
C GLN A 9 -29.05 4.23 -2.09
N ASP A 10 -29.22 4.34 -0.77
CA ASP A 10 -28.57 5.34 0.08
C ASP A 10 -27.04 5.09 0.12
N THR A 11 -26.37 5.18 -1.03
CA THR A 11 -24.94 5.34 -1.12
C THR A 11 -24.65 6.81 -0.83
N LEU A 12 -24.03 7.07 0.32
CA LEU A 12 -23.44 8.37 0.62
C LEU A 12 -22.60 8.81 -0.59
N SER A 13 -22.81 10.04 -1.05
CA SER A 13 -21.95 10.63 -2.07
C SER A 13 -20.51 10.68 -1.57
N LEU A 14 -19.53 10.63 -2.47
CA LEU A 14 -18.12 10.73 -2.09
C LEU A 14 -17.85 11.98 -1.23
N THR A 15 -18.52 13.09 -1.54
CA THR A 15 -18.50 14.34 -0.76
C THR A 15 -18.94 14.14 0.71
N GLU A 16 -20.00 13.38 0.95
CA GLU A 16 -20.47 13.07 2.31
C GLU A 16 -19.49 12.15 3.04
N MET A 17 -18.90 11.17 2.35
CA MET A 17 -17.89 10.28 2.92
C MET A 17 -16.61 11.03 3.28
N VAL A 18 -16.18 11.97 2.45
CA VAL A 18 -15.05 12.87 2.75
C VAL A 18 -15.38 13.77 3.95
N THR A 19 -16.63 14.25 4.05
CA THR A 19 -17.07 15.07 5.19
C THR A 19 -17.01 14.29 6.51
N ALA A 20 -17.24 12.97 6.50
CA ALA A 20 -17.11 12.13 7.68
C ALA A 20 -15.68 12.12 8.29
N LEU A 21 -14.64 12.47 7.51
CA LEU A 21 -13.27 12.62 8.02
C LEU A 21 -13.09 13.80 9.01
N THR A 22 -14.07 14.69 9.07
CA THR A 22 -14.12 15.81 10.04
C THR A 22 -14.57 15.39 11.44
N ALA A 23 -14.97 14.12 11.62
CA ALA A 23 -15.40 13.55 12.88
C ALA A 23 -14.49 13.93 14.07
N LYS A 24 -15.09 14.13 15.25
CA LYS A 24 -14.35 14.65 16.41
C LYS A 24 -13.40 13.60 17.00
N ASN A 25 -13.82 12.34 17.02
CA ASN A 25 -13.02 11.25 17.56
C ASN A 25 -12.31 10.48 16.44
N PHE A 26 -11.23 9.79 16.81
CA PHE A 26 -10.38 9.09 15.84
C PHE A 26 -10.93 7.73 15.39
N ASP A 27 -11.92 7.19 16.10
CA ASP A 27 -12.57 5.92 15.73
C ASP A 27 -13.57 6.12 14.59
N GLU A 28 -14.39 7.18 14.65
CA GLU A 28 -15.25 7.60 13.53
C GLU A 28 -14.43 7.97 12.30
N LYS A 29 -13.30 8.68 12.47
CA LYS A 29 -12.39 8.94 11.34
C LYS A 29 -11.82 7.66 10.74
N ALA A 30 -11.49 6.68 11.57
CA ALA A 30 -11.01 5.39 11.08
C ALA A 30 -12.10 4.68 10.27
N ALA A 31 -13.34 4.67 10.75
CA ALA A 31 -14.48 4.12 10.02
C ALA A 31 -14.72 4.85 8.68
N ALA A 32 -14.60 6.19 8.67
CA ALA A 32 -14.70 6.98 7.44
C ALA A 32 -13.59 6.65 6.42
N VAL A 33 -12.36 6.43 6.88
CA VAL A 33 -11.24 5.99 6.01
C VAL A 33 -11.50 4.61 5.42
N GLU A 34 -12.01 3.67 6.22
CA GLU A 34 -12.36 2.32 5.76
C GLU A 34 -13.49 2.37 4.73
N ALA A 35 -14.56 3.12 5.01
CA ALA A 35 -15.69 3.30 4.09
C ALA A 35 -15.25 3.94 2.75
N LEU A 36 -14.40 4.96 2.79
CA LEU A 36 -13.83 5.56 1.58
C LEU A 36 -13.05 4.53 0.77
N ALA A 37 -12.24 3.70 1.42
CA ALA A 37 -11.43 2.70 0.76
C ALA A 37 -12.25 1.56 0.10
N GLU A 38 -13.51 1.37 0.51
CA GLU A 38 -14.42 0.41 -0.11
C GLU A 38 -15.02 0.92 -1.42
N VAL A 39 -15.12 2.24 -1.62
CA VAL A 39 -15.65 2.84 -2.86
C VAL A 39 -14.76 2.50 -4.05
N GLY A 40 -13.44 2.52 -3.86
CA GLY A 40 -12.48 2.15 -4.91
C GLY A 40 -12.34 3.18 -6.05
N GLU A 41 -12.79 4.42 -5.86
CA GLU A 41 -12.60 5.53 -6.81
C GLU A 41 -11.18 6.10 -6.76
N ASP A 42 -10.63 6.52 -7.90
CA ASP A 42 -9.25 7.04 -8.01
C ASP A 42 -9.00 8.26 -7.12
N GLN A 43 -10.01 9.10 -6.92
CA GLN A 43 -9.95 10.27 -6.06
C GLN A 43 -9.70 9.89 -4.59
N VAL A 44 -10.16 8.73 -4.15
CA VAL A 44 -10.03 8.28 -2.76
C VAL A 44 -8.56 8.14 -2.38
N GLU A 45 -7.74 7.61 -3.29
CA GLU A 45 -6.29 7.48 -3.10
C GLU A 45 -5.68 8.85 -2.77
N LEU A 46 -5.94 9.85 -3.62
CA LEU A 46 -5.45 11.22 -3.45
C LEU A 46 -5.96 11.86 -2.14
N ILE A 47 -7.21 11.62 -1.77
CA ILE A 47 -7.81 12.12 -0.53
C ILE A 47 -7.11 11.53 0.69
N LEU A 48 -6.90 10.20 0.72
CA LEU A 48 -6.28 9.50 1.82
C LEU A 48 -4.78 9.84 1.95
N GLU A 49 -4.07 10.03 0.83
CA GLU A 49 -2.72 10.56 0.81
C GLU A 49 -2.66 11.99 1.37
N ALA A 50 -3.54 12.87 0.89
CA ALA A 50 -3.63 14.23 1.41
C ALA A 50 -3.95 14.25 2.91
N LEU A 51 -4.76 13.31 3.41
CA LEU A 51 -5.02 13.16 4.84
C LEU A 51 -3.76 12.71 5.60
N LEU A 52 -3.03 11.74 5.06
CA LEU A 52 -1.81 11.19 5.66
C LEU A 52 -0.70 12.24 5.78
N GLU A 53 -0.52 13.04 4.73
CA GLU A 53 0.43 14.17 4.66
C GLU A 53 -0.06 15.40 5.44
N GLY A 54 -1.34 15.40 5.83
CA GLY A 54 -1.98 16.49 6.54
C GLY A 54 -2.15 17.74 5.66
N ARG A 55 -2.45 17.51 4.38
CA ARG A 55 -2.93 18.48 3.41
C ARG A 55 -4.46 18.61 3.39
N LEU A 56 -5.22 17.77 4.10
CA LEU A 56 -6.67 17.99 4.26
C LEU A 56 -7.00 19.01 5.36
N TYR A 57 -7.87 19.95 5.01
CA TYR A 57 -8.37 21.01 5.89
C TYR A 57 -9.88 21.18 5.75
N THR A 58 -10.51 21.73 6.78
CA THR A 58 -11.89 22.23 6.74
C THR A 58 -11.88 23.74 6.60
N ARG A 59 -12.64 24.29 5.67
CA ARG A 59 -12.89 25.74 5.56
C ARG A 59 -13.94 26.17 6.58
N LYS A 60 -13.68 27.24 7.33
CA LYS A 60 -14.49 27.61 8.49
C LYS A 60 -15.85 28.23 8.15
N ASN A 61 -15.99 28.84 6.98
CA ASN A 61 -17.23 29.53 6.60
C ASN A 61 -18.36 28.57 6.21
N ASP A 62 -18.02 27.43 5.59
CA ASP A 62 -18.99 26.48 5.05
C ASP A 62 -18.75 25.03 5.47
N GLY A 63 -17.69 24.75 6.22
CA GLY A 63 -17.38 23.41 6.72
C GLY A 63 -16.86 22.44 5.66
N LYS A 64 -16.57 22.90 4.43
CA LYS A 64 -16.09 22.02 3.36
C LYS A 64 -14.70 21.48 3.64
N VAL A 65 -14.50 20.20 3.34
CA VAL A 65 -13.17 19.56 3.33
C VAL A 65 -12.48 19.86 2.01
N LEU A 66 -11.22 20.26 2.08
CA LEU A 66 -10.43 20.74 0.96
C LEU A 66 -9.01 20.17 1.06
N ILE A 67 -8.43 19.87 -0.10
CA ILE A 67 -6.99 19.64 -0.22
C ILE A 67 -6.31 21.01 -0.29
N VAL A 68 -5.25 21.18 0.49
CA VAL A 68 -4.56 22.45 0.63
C VAL A 68 -3.12 22.35 0.19
N GLU A 69 -2.74 23.22 -0.76
CA GLU A 69 -1.36 23.47 -1.11
C GLU A 69 -0.92 24.82 -0.55
N LYS A 70 0.17 24.82 0.22
CA LYS A 70 0.73 26.05 0.76
C LYS A 70 1.74 26.63 -0.24
N ARG A 71 1.49 27.84 -0.73
CA ARG A 71 2.43 28.64 -1.52
C ARG A 71 2.73 29.94 -0.78
N ASP A 72 3.92 30.03 -0.21
CA ASP A 72 4.36 31.14 0.65
C ASP A 72 3.38 31.46 1.80
N LYS A 73 2.61 32.55 1.66
CA LYS A 73 1.63 33.04 2.62
C LYS A 73 0.19 32.69 2.25
N ILE A 74 -0.02 32.07 1.09
CA ILE A 74 -1.33 31.73 0.54
C ILE A 74 -1.54 30.21 0.65
N TYR A 75 -2.77 29.81 0.94
CA TYR A 75 -3.21 28.42 0.90
C TYR A 75 -4.17 28.28 -0.27
N LEU A 76 -3.74 27.59 -1.32
CA LEU A 76 -4.60 27.22 -2.44
C LEU A 76 -5.49 26.06 -2.01
N LEU A 77 -6.75 26.12 -2.41
CA LEU A 77 -7.80 25.21 -2.01
C LEU A 77 -8.26 24.43 -3.24
N PHE A 78 -8.27 23.10 -3.12
CA PHE A 78 -8.76 22.21 -4.16
C PHE A 78 -9.93 21.40 -3.62
N ASP A 79 -10.94 21.20 -4.46
CA ASP A 79 -12.02 20.27 -4.17
C ASP A 79 -11.48 18.83 -4.19
N PRO A 80 -11.69 18.03 -3.14
CA PRO A 80 -11.15 16.67 -3.07
C PRO A 80 -11.80 15.69 -4.05
N VAL A 81 -13.01 15.98 -4.54
CA VAL A 81 -13.78 15.11 -5.44
C VAL A 81 -13.58 15.54 -6.89
N GLU A 82 -13.73 16.83 -7.18
CA GLU A 82 -13.59 17.37 -8.53
C GLU A 82 -12.12 17.62 -8.92
N LEU A 83 -11.22 17.66 -7.94
CA LEU A 83 -9.78 17.96 -8.11
C LEU A 83 -9.51 19.34 -8.75
N THR A 84 -10.48 20.24 -8.70
CA THR A 84 -10.37 21.61 -9.24
C THR A 84 -9.98 22.61 -8.16
N GLU A 85 -9.22 23.65 -8.54
CA GLU A 85 -8.98 24.80 -7.66
C GLU A 85 -10.28 25.55 -7.38
N VAL A 86 -10.64 25.68 -6.10
CA VAL A 86 -11.86 26.38 -5.62
C VAL A 86 -11.53 27.70 -4.91
N GLY A 87 -10.30 28.16 -5.07
CA GLY A 87 -9.81 29.47 -4.62
C GLY A 87 -8.69 29.39 -3.59
N GLN A 88 -8.59 30.41 -2.77
CA GLN A 88 -7.51 30.58 -1.81
C GLN A 88 -8.01 31.02 -0.44
N ALA A 89 -7.25 30.70 0.60
CA ALA A 89 -7.56 31.10 1.97
C ALA A 89 -6.30 31.53 2.74
N SER A 90 -6.52 32.31 3.79
CA SER A 90 -5.53 32.55 4.83
C SER A 90 -5.53 31.41 5.86
N LYS A 91 -4.45 31.29 6.62
CA LYS A 91 -4.34 30.31 7.72
C LYS A 91 -5.48 30.39 8.75
N LYS A 92 -6.11 31.57 8.91
CA LYS A 92 -7.19 31.78 9.88
C LYS A 92 -8.53 31.21 9.43
N GLU A 93 -8.72 31.02 8.12
CA GLU A 93 -9.98 30.59 7.51
C GLU A 93 -10.09 29.07 7.36
N ILE A 94 -9.00 28.34 7.61
CA ILE A 94 -8.93 26.88 7.47
C ILE A 94 -8.46 26.20 8.75
N THR A 95 -8.91 24.97 8.96
CA THR A 95 -8.54 24.13 10.11
C THR A 95 -8.04 22.78 9.62
N LYS A 96 -6.81 22.39 9.98
CA LYS A 96 -6.21 21.12 9.54
C LYS A 96 -6.94 19.91 10.14
N LEU A 97 -7.23 18.90 9.31
CA LEU A 97 -7.67 17.59 9.80
C LEU A 97 -6.47 16.87 10.43
N ARG A 98 -6.54 16.68 11.75
CA ARG A 98 -5.48 15.99 12.50
C ARG A 98 -5.62 14.47 12.37
N VAL A 99 -4.47 13.80 12.27
CA VAL A 99 -4.30 12.35 12.31
C VAL A 99 -3.35 11.94 13.43
N ASN A 100 -3.68 10.88 14.17
CA ASN A 100 -2.81 10.29 15.19
C ASN A 100 -2.06 9.06 14.64
N ASN A 101 -1.16 8.46 15.43
CA ASN A 101 -0.36 7.32 14.97
C ASN A 101 -1.18 6.07 14.63
N ARG A 102 -2.33 5.86 15.30
CA ARG A 102 -3.24 4.75 14.97
C ARG A 102 -3.91 5.00 13.62
N LEU A 103 -4.51 6.17 13.43
CA LEU A 103 -5.18 6.54 12.19
C LEU A 103 -4.21 6.55 11.01
N ARG A 104 -2.96 7.00 11.20
CA ARG A 104 -1.92 6.91 10.15
C ARG A 104 -1.63 5.47 9.71
N ARG A 105 -1.72 4.47 10.60
CA ARG A 105 -1.55 3.05 10.23
C ARG A 105 -2.75 2.55 9.41
N ILE A 106 -3.95 2.95 9.82
CA ILE A 106 -5.21 2.62 9.12
C ILE A 106 -5.22 3.22 7.71
N ILE A 107 -4.90 4.51 7.57
CA ILE A 107 -4.83 5.18 6.26
C ILE A 107 -3.83 4.48 5.32
N ARG A 108 -2.64 4.11 5.82
CA ARG A 108 -1.66 3.38 4.99
C ARG A 108 -2.15 2.01 4.56
N SER A 109 -2.84 1.30 5.46
CA SER A 109 -3.46 0.01 5.16
C SER A 109 -4.54 0.16 4.07
N ALA A 110 -5.40 1.17 4.19
CA ALA A 110 -6.41 1.51 3.21
C ALA A 110 -5.81 1.87 1.84
N LEU A 111 -4.78 2.73 1.79
CA LEU A 111 -4.06 3.06 0.55
C LEU A 111 -3.43 1.82 -0.10
N GLY A 112 -2.82 0.93 0.70
CA GLY A 112 -2.29 -0.33 0.19
C GLY A 112 -3.35 -1.23 -0.44
N ARG A 113 -4.57 -1.28 0.13
CA ARG A 113 -5.69 -2.03 -0.46
C ARG A 113 -6.18 -1.39 -1.75
N LEU A 114 -6.38 -0.07 -1.76
CA LEU A 114 -6.87 0.67 -2.94
C LEU A 114 -5.95 0.45 -4.15
N THR A 115 -4.64 0.55 -3.94
CA THR A 115 -3.65 0.38 -5.01
C THR A 115 -3.56 -1.07 -5.50
N LEU A 116 -3.59 -2.06 -4.60
CA LEU A 116 -3.56 -3.48 -4.96
C LEU A 116 -4.86 -4.01 -5.59
N LEU A 117 -5.99 -3.38 -5.32
CA LEU A 117 -7.30 -3.73 -5.88
C LEU A 117 -7.76 -2.74 -6.95
N SER A 118 -6.87 -1.88 -7.42
CA SER A 118 -7.18 -0.87 -8.43
C SER A 118 -7.69 -1.52 -9.72
N PRO A 119 -8.68 -0.92 -10.42
CA PRO A 119 -9.05 -1.37 -11.75
C PRO A 119 -7.91 -1.21 -12.78
N ASP A 120 -6.91 -0.36 -12.48
CA ASP A 120 -5.74 -0.17 -13.34
C ASP A 120 -4.66 -1.25 -13.06
N PRO A 121 -4.35 -2.13 -14.04
CA PRO A 121 -3.29 -3.13 -13.89
C PRO A 121 -1.91 -2.52 -13.64
N ALA A 122 -1.61 -1.32 -14.16
CA ALA A 122 -0.32 -0.68 -13.96
C ALA A 122 -0.13 -0.28 -12.48
N LYS A 123 -1.16 0.31 -11.85
CA LYS A 123 -1.16 0.63 -10.41
C LYS A 123 -0.95 -0.61 -9.55
N ARG A 124 -1.65 -1.71 -9.86
CA ARG A 124 -1.51 -2.99 -9.12
C ARG A 124 -0.10 -3.57 -9.26
N MET A 125 0.46 -3.53 -10.47
CA MET A 125 1.83 -3.98 -10.75
C MET A 125 2.87 -3.18 -9.96
N GLU A 126 2.74 -1.85 -9.95
CA GLU A 126 3.60 -0.95 -9.19
C GLU A 126 3.49 -1.21 -7.68
N ALA A 127 2.27 -1.30 -7.16
CA ALA A 127 2.00 -1.58 -5.74
C ALA A 127 2.66 -2.89 -5.28
N ALA A 128 2.52 -3.97 -6.06
CA ALA A 128 3.19 -5.23 -5.78
C ALA A 128 4.72 -5.09 -5.74
N GLY A 129 5.29 -4.27 -6.64
CA GLY A 129 6.73 -3.97 -6.65
C GLY A 129 7.19 -3.22 -5.41
N VAL A 130 6.47 -2.16 -5.02
CA VAL A 130 6.79 -1.39 -3.81
C VAL A 130 6.74 -2.26 -2.56
N LEU A 131 5.76 -3.16 -2.47
CA LEU A 131 5.60 -4.07 -1.34
C LEU A 131 6.68 -5.14 -1.26
N PHE A 132 7.20 -5.59 -2.41
CA PHE A 132 8.37 -6.45 -2.44
C PHE A 132 9.64 -5.72 -1.97
N GLN A 133 9.85 -4.47 -2.39
CA GLN A 133 11.02 -3.67 -1.99
C GLN A 133 10.99 -3.29 -0.50
N LYS A 134 9.80 -3.08 0.07
CA LYS A 134 9.61 -2.73 1.48
C LYS A 134 8.60 -3.68 2.13
N PRO A 135 9.01 -4.94 2.42
CA PRO A 135 8.13 -5.91 3.05
C PRO A 135 7.66 -5.42 4.42
N SER A 136 6.35 -5.49 4.65
CA SER A 136 5.73 -5.12 5.91
C SER A 136 4.70 -6.18 6.31
N PRO A 137 4.78 -6.74 7.52
CA PRO A 137 3.78 -7.72 8.01
C PRO A 137 2.35 -7.19 7.97
N ALA A 138 2.17 -5.87 8.07
CA ALA A 138 0.87 -5.22 8.00
C ALA A 138 0.16 -5.40 6.64
N ASN A 139 0.92 -5.73 5.57
CA ASN A 139 0.38 -5.87 4.22
C ASN A 139 0.16 -7.34 3.81
N ALA A 140 0.52 -8.32 4.66
CA ALA A 140 0.43 -9.74 4.32
C ALA A 140 -1.01 -10.18 4.01
N SER A 141 -1.97 -9.82 4.87
CA SER A 141 -3.39 -10.16 4.68
C SER A 141 -3.99 -9.48 3.46
N ILE A 142 -3.58 -8.23 3.19
CA ILE A 142 -4.05 -7.47 2.04
C ILE A 142 -3.53 -8.08 0.74
N LEU A 143 -2.25 -8.44 0.67
CA LEU A 143 -1.67 -9.12 -0.49
C LEU A 143 -2.31 -10.48 -0.74
N ALA A 144 -2.58 -11.26 0.32
CA ALA A 144 -3.28 -12.54 0.21
C ALA A 144 -4.69 -12.35 -0.38
N ALA A 145 -5.46 -11.39 0.12
CA ALA A 145 -6.80 -11.08 -0.41
C ALA A 145 -6.76 -10.55 -1.85
N ALA A 146 -5.76 -9.74 -2.21
CA ALA A 146 -5.58 -9.27 -3.58
C ALA A 146 -5.22 -10.41 -4.55
N LEU A 147 -4.35 -11.33 -4.11
CA LEU A 147 -3.97 -12.52 -4.87
C LEU A 147 -5.14 -13.44 -5.20
N GLU A 148 -6.14 -13.55 -4.32
CA GLU A 148 -7.35 -14.35 -4.58
C GLU A 148 -8.19 -13.76 -5.73
N ARG A 149 -8.17 -12.44 -5.90
CA ARG A 149 -9.01 -11.70 -6.85
C ARG A 149 -8.28 -11.33 -8.14
N GLU A 150 -6.96 -11.34 -8.13
CA GLU A 150 -6.13 -11.04 -9.29
C GLU A 150 -6.37 -12.06 -10.41
N THR A 151 -6.51 -11.57 -11.64
CA THR A 151 -6.71 -12.38 -12.84
C THR A 151 -5.54 -12.27 -13.81
N ASP A 152 -4.79 -11.17 -13.77
CA ASP A 152 -3.58 -11.00 -14.55
C ASP A 152 -2.45 -11.87 -13.99
N THR A 153 -1.93 -12.77 -14.81
CA THR A 153 -0.92 -13.76 -14.39
C THR A 153 0.41 -13.12 -13.99
N ALA A 154 0.83 -12.05 -14.66
CA ALA A 154 2.09 -11.36 -14.36
C ALA A 154 1.98 -10.59 -13.04
N ILE A 155 0.86 -9.90 -12.83
CA ILE A 155 0.60 -9.19 -11.57
C ILE A 155 0.46 -10.19 -10.42
N ARG A 156 -0.26 -11.30 -10.61
CA ARG A 156 -0.39 -12.36 -9.61
C ARG A 156 0.98 -12.91 -9.21
N SER A 157 1.84 -13.18 -10.18
CA SER A 157 3.21 -13.63 -9.94
C SER A 157 4.01 -12.61 -9.11
N LYS A 158 3.90 -11.31 -9.43
CA LYS A 158 4.57 -10.25 -8.66
C LYS A 158 4.00 -10.06 -7.25
N MET A 159 2.69 -10.17 -7.06
CA MET A 159 2.06 -10.14 -5.75
C MET A 159 2.47 -11.34 -4.89
N ALA A 160 2.59 -12.54 -5.48
CA ALA A 160 3.05 -13.74 -4.80
C ALA A 160 4.51 -13.58 -4.33
N LYS A 161 5.37 -13.03 -5.19
CA LYS A 161 6.75 -12.66 -4.83
C LYS A 161 6.80 -11.68 -3.65
N ALA A 162 5.96 -10.64 -3.68
CA ALA A 162 5.87 -9.67 -2.59
C ALA A 162 5.39 -10.29 -1.28
N LEU A 163 4.38 -11.17 -1.34
CA LEU A 163 3.88 -11.89 -0.17
C LEU A 163 4.95 -12.80 0.43
N ALA A 164 5.68 -13.55 -0.40
CA ALA A 164 6.78 -14.39 0.03
C ALA A 164 7.88 -13.56 0.73
N ALA A 165 8.24 -12.40 0.19
CA ALA A 165 9.19 -11.50 0.84
C ALA A 165 8.72 -11.02 2.23
N ILE A 166 7.41 -10.79 2.43
CA ILE A 166 6.85 -10.47 3.75
C ILE A 166 6.89 -11.69 4.69
N GLN A 167 6.63 -12.88 4.16
CA GLN A 167 6.62 -14.13 4.90
C GLN A 167 8.03 -14.55 5.38
N LEU A 168 9.11 -14.06 4.77
CA LEU A 168 10.48 -14.21 5.28
C LEU A 168 10.73 -13.48 6.61
N GLY A 169 9.83 -12.61 7.06
CA GLY A 169 10.04 -11.87 8.31
C GLY A 169 10.25 -12.81 9.52
N PRO A 170 11.19 -12.49 10.43
CA PRO A 170 11.61 -13.36 11.53
C PRO A 170 10.49 -13.65 12.55
N GLN A 171 9.42 -12.86 12.54
CA GLN A 171 8.23 -13.07 13.38
C GLN A 171 7.37 -14.25 12.92
N ASN A 172 7.53 -14.73 11.68
CA ASN A 172 6.74 -15.85 11.16
C ASN A 172 7.36 -17.20 11.59
N PRO A 173 6.57 -18.28 11.67
CA PRO A 173 7.07 -19.63 11.93
C PRO A 173 8.16 -20.06 10.92
N VAL A 174 9.05 -20.94 11.35
CA VAL A 174 10.17 -21.46 10.53
C VAL A 174 9.66 -22.04 9.22
N GLU A 175 8.57 -22.79 9.28
CA GLU A 175 7.93 -23.45 8.14
C GLU A 175 7.42 -22.43 7.12
N THR A 176 6.85 -21.32 7.58
CA THR A 176 6.38 -20.22 6.72
C THR A 176 7.56 -19.54 6.01
N ARG A 177 8.67 -19.32 6.72
CA ARG A 177 9.88 -18.73 6.11
C ARG A 177 10.49 -19.66 5.07
N ILE A 178 10.53 -20.97 5.34
CA ILE A 178 11.02 -21.98 4.38
C ILE A 178 10.14 -22.02 3.12
N ALA A 179 8.81 -22.03 3.28
CA ALA A 179 7.89 -22.00 2.15
C ALA A 179 8.08 -20.72 1.31
N ALA A 180 8.27 -19.57 1.96
CA ALA A 180 8.55 -18.32 1.28
C ALA A 180 9.87 -18.34 0.48
N ILE A 181 10.92 -18.98 1.00
CA ILE A 181 12.18 -19.18 0.24
C ILE A 181 11.91 -19.99 -1.03
N ALA A 182 11.12 -21.07 -0.92
CA ALA A 182 10.78 -21.91 -2.08
C ALA A 182 9.99 -21.14 -3.15
N GLU A 183 9.03 -20.31 -2.74
CA GLU A 183 8.30 -19.41 -3.65
C GLU A 183 9.26 -18.41 -4.32
N LEU A 184 10.17 -17.80 -3.55
CA LEU A 184 11.14 -16.83 -4.08
C LEU A 184 12.14 -17.47 -5.05
N GLU A 185 12.50 -18.73 -4.87
CA GLU A 185 13.44 -19.44 -5.76
C GLU A 185 12.97 -19.52 -7.22
N ALA A 186 11.65 -19.44 -7.46
CA ALA A 186 11.08 -19.38 -8.80
C ALA A 186 11.47 -18.10 -9.56
N PHE A 187 11.90 -17.05 -8.86
CA PHE A 187 12.20 -15.73 -9.41
C PHE A 187 13.70 -15.52 -9.54
N VAL A 188 14.22 -15.72 -10.74
CA VAL A 188 15.65 -15.59 -11.07
C VAL A 188 15.99 -14.11 -11.32
N GLU A 189 15.97 -13.31 -10.26
CA GLU A 189 16.14 -11.86 -10.31
C GLU A 189 17.22 -11.36 -9.32
N PRO A 190 18.00 -10.31 -9.64
CA PRO A 190 19.01 -9.75 -8.73
C PRO A 190 18.45 -9.31 -7.38
N GLU A 191 17.23 -8.80 -7.34
CA GLU A 191 16.59 -8.33 -6.11
C GLU A 191 16.25 -9.49 -5.17
N VAL A 192 15.79 -10.62 -5.72
CA VAL A 192 15.51 -11.85 -4.96
C VAL A 192 16.79 -12.47 -4.42
N ARG A 193 17.85 -12.50 -5.25
CA ARG A 193 19.20 -12.87 -4.82
C ARG A 193 19.64 -12.03 -3.61
N SER A 194 19.48 -10.71 -3.71
CA SER A 194 19.84 -9.78 -2.61
C SER A 194 19.04 -10.06 -1.35
N LEU A 195 17.73 -10.31 -1.48
CA LEU A 195 16.84 -10.62 -0.36
C LEU A 195 17.25 -11.91 0.37
N LEU A 196 17.49 -13.00 -0.37
CA LEU A 196 17.92 -14.28 0.23
C LEU A 196 19.33 -14.19 0.82
N SER A 197 20.24 -13.46 0.19
CA SER A 197 21.59 -13.22 0.72
C SER A 197 21.56 -12.52 2.08
N ALA A 198 20.58 -11.62 2.30
CA ALA A 198 20.44 -10.89 3.56
C ALA A 198 20.18 -11.79 4.77
N LEU A 199 19.60 -12.98 4.57
CA LEU A 199 19.39 -13.99 5.62
C LEU A 199 20.71 -14.61 6.11
N LEU A 200 21.75 -14.56 5.29
CA LEU A 200 23.07 -15.14 5.57
C LEU A 200 24.07 -14.11 6.11
N ILE A 201 23.67 -12.83 6.20
CA ILE A 201 24.51 -11.78 6.76
C ILE A 201 24.68 -12.01 8.27
N GLN A 202 25.93 -11.92 8.72
CA GLN A 202 26.29 -11.87 10.13
C GLN A 202 26.47 -10.42 10.58
N ASP A 203 26.18 -10.14 11.85
CA ASP A 203 26.58 -8.89 12.49
C ASP A 203 28.03 -8.92 12.99
N ASP A 204 28.49 -7.84 13.60
CA ASP A 204 29.86 -7.70 14.13
C ASP A 204 30.18 -8.72 15.23
N SER A 205 29.17 -9.34 15.85
CA SER A 205 29.34 -10.40 16.85
C SER A 205 29.44 -11.81 16.24
N GLY A 206 29.29 -11.92 14.92
CA GLY A 206 29.25 -13.19 14.19
C GLY A 206 27.88 -13.88 14.24
N ALA A 207 26.85 -13.26 14.83
CA ALA A 207 25.50 -13.80 14.85
C ALA A 207 24.81 -13.54 13.51
N PHE A 208 24.14 -14.57 12.96
CA PHE A 208 23.37 -14.41 11.74
C PHE A 208 22.10 -13.60 11.99
N ARG A 209 21.65 -12.82 11.01
CA ARG A 209 20.35 -12.14 11.06
C ARG A 209 19.18 -13.12 11.17
N GLU A 210 19.20 -14.17 10.35
CA GLU A 210 18.29 -15.31 10.50
C GLU A 210 18.85 -16.27 11.54
N GLN A 211 18.16 -16.42 12.68
CA GLN A 211 18.62 -17.22 13.82
C GLN A 211 18.49 -18.73 13.56
N ASP A 212 17.53 -19.14 12.75
CA ASP A 212 17.25 -20.54 12.49
C ASP A 212 18.22 -21.14 11.45
N ALA A 213 18.96 -22.17 11.85
CA ALA A 213 19.97 -22.81 11.00
C ALA A 213 19.37 -23.53 9.79
N ASN A 214 18.16 -24.07 9.91
CA ASN A 214 17.47 -24.74 8.82
C ASN A 214 17.02 -23.72 7.77
N VAL A 215 16.44 -22.59 8.19
CA VAL A 215 16.08 -21.49 7.28
C VAL A 215 17.32 -20.99 6.52
N ARG A 216 18.45 -20.79 7.21
CA ARG A 216 19.72 -20.41 6.55
C ARG A 216 20.18 -21.46 5.53
N ALA A 217 20.10 -22.75 5.86
CA ALA A 217 20.51 -23.82 4.96
C ALA A 217 19.64 -23.86 3.69
N VAL A 218 18.32 -23.66 3.82
CA VAL A 218 17.40 -23.58 2.67
C VAL A 218 17.67 -22.33 1.84
N ALA A 219 17.83 -21.16 2.48
CA ALA A 219 18.16 -19.90 1.81
C ALA A 219 19.45 -19.99 0.98
N LYS A 220 20.48 -20.63 1.54
CA LYS A 220 21.75 -20.84 0.85
C LYS A 220 21.59 -21.67 -0.43
N ARG A 221 20.84 -22.77 -0.39
CA ARG A 221 20.60 -23.61 -1.57
C ARG A 221 19.81 -22.87 -2.65
N ALA A 222 18.75 -22.18 -2.27
CA ALA A 222 17.96 -21.38 -3.20
C ALA A 222 18.81 -20.27 -3.85
N LEU A 223 19.68 -19.62 -3.07
CA LEU A 223 20.61 -18.61 -3.56
C LEU A 223 21.61 -19.20 -4.59
N GLU A 224 22.21 -20.35 -4.30
CA GLU A 224 23.13 -21.04 -5.22
C GLU A 224 22.45 -21.39 -6.57
N ASN A 225 21.18 -21.81 -6.51
CA ASN A 225 20.37 -22.11 -7.70
C ASN A 225 20.05 -20.85 -8.51
N ILE A 226 19.63 -19.76 -7.86
CA ILE A 226 19.37 -18.48 -8.51
C ILE A 226 20.65 -17.93 -9.16
N GLU A 227 21.78 -17.92 -8.44
CA GLU A 227 23.05 -17.43 -8.96
C GLU A 227 23.53 -18.25 -10.17
N SER A 228 23.34 -19.57 -10.14
CA SER A 228 23.68 -20.43 -11.27
C SER A 228 22.85 -20.11 -12.51
N LYS A 229 21.54 -19.90 -12.35
CA LYS A 229 20.65 -19.51 -13.45
C LYS A 229 20.98 -18.10 -13.97
N LEU A 230 21.20 -17.12 -13.09
CA LEU A 230 21.60 -15.76 -13.46
C LEU A 230 22.90 -15.73 -14.28
N ARG A 231 23.91 -16.52 -13.87
CA ARG A 231 25.16 -16.64 -14.63
C ARG A 231 24.93 -17.16 -16.05
N LEU A 232 24.08 -18.18 -16.21
CA LEU A 232 23.77 -18.75 -17.52
C LEU A 232 23.09 -17.72 -18.43
N TYR A 233 22.13 -16.95 -17.91
CA TYR A 233 21.47 -15.89 -18.69
C TYR A 233 22.41 -14.75 -19.06
N GLY A 234 23.28 -14.30 -18.15
CA GLY A 234 24.25 -13.24 -18.45
C GLY A 234 25.28 -13.61 -19.53
N ILE A 235 25.60 -14.89 -19.68
CA ILE A 235 26.46 -15.39 -20.78
C ILE A 235 25.71 -15.31 -22.12
N LEU A 236 24.40 -15.58 -22.15
CA LEU A 236 23.60 -15.53 -23.38
C LEU A 236 23.32 -14.10 -23.86
N GLU A 237 23.22 -13.13 -22.96
CA GLU A 237 23.03 -11.71 -23.31
C GLU A 237 24.30 -11.04 -23.86
N THR A 238 25.48 -11.64 -23.64
CA THR A 238 26.78 -11.08 -24.05
C THR A 238 27.34 -11.69 -25.33
N LEU A 239 26.63 -12.65 -25.94
CA LEU A 239 26.94 -13.30 -27.22
C LEU A 239 26.13 -12.68 -28.37
#